data_AF-A0A560GWJ3-F1
#
_entry.id   AF-A0A560GWJ3-F1
#
_cell.length_a   1.000
_cell.length_b   1.000
_cell.length_c   1.000
_cell.angle_alpha   90.00
_cell.angle_beta   90.00
_cell.angle_gamma   90.00
#
_symmetry.space_group_name_H-M   'P 1'
#
loop_
_entity.id
_entity.type
_entity.pdbx_description
1 polymer ?
#
loop_
_entity_poly.entity_id
_entity_poly.type
_entity_poly.pdbx_seq_one_letter_code
_entity_poly.pdbx_strand_id
1 'polypeptide(L)'
;MPDAEDMTPDDDSRRPAPPVNEDIVERLRRRAERARDRYPDHAEDPGTLVGGLIEDYEAAAQEIERLRAALKDIARRSLAAMRPEL
;
A
#
# COMPACT_ATOMS: atom_id res chain seq x y z
N MET A 1 16.29 32.10 36.79
CA MET A 1 16.36 31.67 35.40
C MET A 1 16.70 30.19 35.43
N PRO A 2 15.74 29.27 35.23
CA PRO A 2 16.06 27.89 34.91
C PRO A 2 16.15 27.73 33.39
N ASP A 3 17.10 26.91 32.99
CA ASP A 3 17.60 26.74 31.65
C ASP A 3 16.59 26.08 30.71
N ALA A 4 16.66 26.48 29.45
CA ALA A 4 15.87 25.95 28.35
C ALA A 4 16.37 24.53 28.01
N GLU A 5 15.83 23.52 28.68
CA GLU A 5 15.98 22.12 28.27
C GLU A 5 15.09 21.85 27.05
N ASP A 6 15.74 21.99 25.88
CA ASP A 6 15.77 20.98 24.82
C ASP A 6 14.46 20.22 24.58
N MET A 7 13.47 20.92 23.99
CA MET A 7 12.37 20.26 23.28
C MET A 7 12.90 19.67 21.98
N THR A 8 13.57 18.52 22.07
CA THR A 8 13.78 17.67 20.90
C THR A 8 12.40 17.25 20.38
N PRO A 9 12.06 17.50 19.11
CA PRO A 9 10.81 17.03 18.54
C PRO A 9 10.81 15.50 18.63
N ASP A 10 9.74 14.92 19.17
CA ASP A 10 9.53 13.48 19.23
C ASP A 10 9.88 12.87 17.86
N ASP A 11 11.02 12.18 17.83
CA ASP A 11 11.55 11.51 16.66
C ASP A 11 10.63 10.32 16.33
N ASP A 12 9.54 10.61 15.64
CA ASP A 12 8.54 9.66 15.14
C ASP A 12 9.19 8.64 14.16
N SER A 13 10.45 8.85 13.80
CA SER A 13 11.31 7.90 13.06
C SER A 13 11.60 6.61 13.83
N ARG A 14 11.28 6.55 15.13
CA ARG A 14 11.39 5.34 15.96
C ARG A 14 10.10 4.53 16.08
N ARG A 15 9.03 4.88 15.37
CA ARG A 15 7.91 3.94 15.23
C ARG A 15 8.43 2.69 14.51
N PRO A 16 8.46 1.52 15.17
CA PRO A 16 8.85 0.31 14.49
C PRO A 16 7.90 0.12 13.31
N ALA A 17 8.45 -0.02 12.11
CA ALA A 17 7.68 -0.47 10.96
C ALA A 17 6.90 -1.72 11.40
N PRO A 18 5.58 -1.82 11.13
CA PRO A 18 4.81 -2.98 11.53
C PRO A 18 5.54 -4.24 11.05
N PRO A 19 5.66 -5.27 11.90
CA PRO A 19 6.53 -6.41 11.62
C PRO A 19 6.17 -6.99 10.25
N VAL A 20 7.16 -7.00 9.35
CA VAL A 20 7.01 -7.52 7.98
C VAL A 20 6.53 -9.00 7.99
N ASN A 21 6.82 -9.70 9.09
CA ASN A 21 6.41 -11.07 9.43
C ASN A 21 5.05 -11.16 10.16
N GLU A 22 4.08 -10.33 9.81
CA GLU A 22 2.72 -10.75 10.07
C GLU A 22 2.46 -12.02 9.24
N ASP A 23 2.24 -13.15 9.92
CA ASP A 23 2.05 -14.48 9.30
C ASP A 23 1.15 -14.32 8.07
N ILE A 24 1.67 -14.71 6.91
CA ILE A 24 0.96 -14.60 5.64
C ILE A 24 -0.41 -15.26 5.73
N VAL A 25 -0.52 -16.32 6.56
CA VAL A 25 -1.78 -17.01 6.86
C VAL A 25 -2.76 -16.09 7.61
N GLU A 26 -2.31 -15.35 8.62
CA GLU A 26 -3.16 -14.41 9.37
C GLU A 26 -3.64 -13.26 8.49
N ARG A 27 -2.75 -12.78 7.61
CA ARG A 27 -3.06 -11.74 6.64
C ARG A 27 -4.10 -12.20 5.62
N LEU A 28 -3.98 -13.44 5.16
CA LEU A 28 -4.95 -14.09 4.28
C LEU A 28 -6.28 -14.34 4.99
N ARG A 29 -6.26 -14.78 6.26
CA ARG A 29 -7.48 -14.99 7.06
C ARG A 29 -8.30 -13.70 7.19
N ARG A 30 -7.70 -12.59 7.61
CA ARG A 30 -8.40 -11.30 7.72
C ARG A 30 -8.87 -10.74 6.37
N ARG A 31 -8.25 -11.16 5.27
CA ARG A 31 -8.72 -10.80 3.92
C ARG A 31 -9.92 -11.65 3.52
N ALA A 32 -9.90 -12.94 3.81
CA ALA A 32 -11.04 -13.83 3.61
C ALA A 32 -12.24 -13.41 4.46
N GLU A 33 -12.04 -12.97 5.71
CA GLU A 33 -13.09 -12.39 6.56
C GLU A 33 -13.73 -11.16 5.90
N ARG A 34 -12.92 -10.21 5.41
CA ARG A 34 -13.43 -9.05 4.68
C ARG A 34 -14.11 -9.39 3.35
N ALA A 35 -13.68 -10.47 2.70
CA ALA A 35 -14.35 -10.97 1.49
C ALA A 35 -15.73 -11.55 1.83
N ARG A 36 -15.87 -12.25 2.97
CA ARG A 36 -17.16 -12.76 3.45
C ARG A 36 -18.16 -11.65 3.71
N ASP A 37 -17.72 -10.53 4.27
CA ASP A 37 -18.57 -9.35 4.47
C ASP A 37 -19.08 -8.75 3.13
N ARG A 38 -18.31 -8.93 2.04
CA ARG A 38 -18.67 -8.44 0.70
C ARG A 38 -19.63 -9.38 -0.02
N TYR A 39 -19.58 -10.67 0.27
CA TYR A 39 -20.43 -11.70 -0.33
C TYR A 39 -21.18 -12.48 0.77
N PRO A 40 -22.13 -11.85 1.49
CA PRO A 40 -22.81 -12.48 2.61
C PRO A 40 -23.57 -13.75 2.21
N ASP A 41 -24.16 -13.77 1.01
CA ASP A 41 -24.90 -14.91 0.46
C ASP A 41 -23.98 -16.07 -0.01
N HIS A 42 -22.67 -15.81 -0.10
CA HIS A 42 -21.66 -16.77 -0.54
C HIS A 42 -20.53 -16.94 0.49
N ALA A 43 -20.77 -16.55 1.75
CA ALA A 43 -19.75 -16.57 2.80
C ALA A 43 -19.24 -17.99 3.13
N GLU A 44 -20.05 -19.01 2.81
CA GLU A 44 -19.71 -20.43 2.93
C GLU A 44 -19.13 -21.05 1.66
N ASP A 45 -19.07 -20.31 0.54
CA ASP A 45 -18.47 -20.78 -0.71
C ASP A 45 -17.03 -20.26 -0.86
N PRO A 46 -16.01 -21.10 -0.62
CA PRO A 46 -14.61 -20.68 -0.75
C PRO A 46 -14.24 -20.28 -2.18
N GLY A 47 -14.92 -20.83 -3.19
CA GLY A 47 -14.66 -20.51 -4.60
C GLY A 47 -14.94 -19.05 -4.91
N THR A 48 -16.12 -18.56 -4.51
CA THR A 48 -16.50 -17.15 -4.66
C THR A 48 -15.59 -16.21 -3.88
N LEU A 49 -15.24 -16.55 -2.63
CA LEU A 49 -14.37 -15.70 -1.80
C LEU A 49 -12.94 -15.58 -2.35
N VAL A 50 -12.37 -16.70 -2.81
CA VAL A 50 -11.03 -16.71 -3.42
C VAL A 50 -11.05 -16.04 -4.79
N GLY A 51 -12.10 -16.25 -5.59
CA GLY A 51 -12.29 -15.59 -6.88
C GLY A 51 -12.29 -14.06 -6.73
N GLY A 52 -13.10 -13.51 -5.83
CA GLY A 52 -13.13 -12.07 -5.56
C GLY A 52 -11.80 -11.52 -5.03
N LEU A 53 -11.04 -12.33 -4.27
CA LEU A 53 -9.71 -11.92 -3.81
C LEU A 53 -8.69 -11.85 -4.96
N ILE A 54 -8.76 -12.78 -5.92
CA ILE A 54 -7.92 -12.75 -7.12
C ILE A 54 -8.21 -11.50 -7.93
N GLU A 55 -9.49 -11.20 -8.18
CA GLU A 55 -9.92 -9.98 -8.89
C GLU A 55 -9.39 -8.70 -8.20
N ASP A 56 -9.47 -8.61 -6.87
CA ASP A 56 -8.93 -7.50 -6.10
C ASP A 56 -7.41 -7.33 -6.31
N TYR A 57 -6.66 -8.43 -6.32
CA TYR A 57 -5.21 -8.38 -6.53
C TYR A 57 -4.85 -8.02 -7.97
N GLU A 58 -5.60 -8.50 -8.96
CA GLU A 58 -5.41 -8.12 -10.35
C GLU A 58 -5.68 -6.61 -10.56
N ALA A 59 -6.76 -6.09 -9.99
CA ALA A 59 -7.07 -4.66 -10.02
C ALA A 59 -5.96 -3.82 -9.36
N ALA A 60 -5.45 -4.25 -8.21
CA ALA A 60 -4.34 -3.60 -7.53
C ALA A 60 -3.05 -3.63 -8.37
N ALA A 61 -2.74 -4.75 -9.02
CA ALA A 61 -1.58 -4.87 -9.89
C ALA A 61 -1.66 -3.94 -11.11
N GLN A 62 -2.85 -3.82 -11.72
CA GLN A 62 -3.10 -2.89 -12.81
C GLN A 62 -2.94 -1.43 -12.38
N GLU A 63 -3.41 -1.07 -11.18
CA GLU A 63 -3.23 0.27 -10.62
C GLU A 63 -1.74 0.60 -10.40
N ILE A 64 -0.96 -0.35 -9.85
CA ILE A 64 0.48 -0.19 -9.67
C ILE A 64 1.19 0.07 -11.00
N GLU A 65 0.84 -0.68 -12.06
CA GLU A 65 1.44 -0.46 -13.38
C GLU A 65 1.06 0.91 -13.96
N ARG A 66 -0.20 1.36 -13.77
CA ARG A 66 -0.63 2.71 -14.16
C ARG A 66 0.16 3.80 -13.42
N LEU A 67 0.33 3.68 -12.11
CA LEU A 67 1.12 4.63 -11.31
C LEU A 67 2.60 4.63 -11.73
N ARG A 68 3.16 3.45 -12.02
CA ARG A 68 4.54 3.32 -12.52
C ARG A 68 4.72 4.01 -13.86
N ALA A 69 3.74 3.89 -14.77
CA ALA A 69 3.76 4.58 -16.06
C ALA A 69 3.69 6.11 -15.88
N ALA A 70 2.80 6.59 -15.01
CA ALA A 70 2.69 8.01 -14.70
C ALA A 70 4.00 8.58 -14.11
N LEU A 71 4.63 7.87 -13.18
CA LEU A 71 5.92 8.26 -12.60
C LEU A 71 7.04 8.35 -13.65
N LYS A 72 7.11 7.37 -14.57
CA LYS A 72 8.08 7.41 -15.68
C LYS A 72 7.84 8.62 -16.59
N ASP A 73 6.58 8.94 -16.86
CA ASP A 73 6.25 10.08 -17.72
C ASP A 73 6.60 11.42 -17.06
N ILE A 74 6.28 11.57 -15.76
CA ILE A 74 6.69 12.74 -14.97
C ILE A 74 8.21 12.89 -14.98
N ALA A 75 8.95 11.82 -14.72
CA ALA A 75 10.41 11.85 -14.73
C ALA A 75 10.96 12.28 -16.10
N ARG A 76 10.39 11.78 -17.20
CA ARG A 76 10.76 12.18 -18.56
C ARG A 76 10.50 13.66 -18.82
N ARG A 77 9.33 14.18 -18.42
CA ARG A 77 8.98 15.60 -18.59
C ARG A 77 9.89 16.51 -17.77
N SER A 78 10.19 16.13 -16.53
CA SER A 78 11.12 16.88 -15.68
C SER A 78 12.53 16.93 -16.28
N LEU A 79 13.03 15.80 -16.82
CA LEU A 79 14.33 15.76 -17.51
C LEU A 79 14.34 16.62 -18.78
N ALA A 80 13.25 16.62 -19.56
CA ALA A 80 13.13 17.47 -20.74
C ALA A 80 13.09 18.97 -20.37
N ALA A 81 12.36 19.33 -19.31
CA ALA A 81 12.30 20.72 -18.82
C ALA A 81 13.66 21.23 -18.31
N MET A 82 14.50 20.33 -17.79
CA MET A 82 15.88 20.65 -17.36
C MET A 82 16.90 20.68 -18.49
N ARG A 83 16.50 20.46 -19.76
CA ARG A 83 17.36 20.57 -20.95
C ARG A 83 16.88 21.71 -21.88
N PRO A 84 16.94 23.00 -21.49
CA PRO A 84 16.47 24.06 -22.36
C PRO A 84 17.37 24.31 -23.57
N GLU A 85 18.69 24.05 -23.51
CA GLU A 85 19.62 24.41 -24.58
C GLU A 85 20.81 23.43 -24.70
N LEU A 86 20.86 22.71 -25.83
CA LEU A 86 22.06 22.16 -26.48
C LEU A 86 21.85 22.26 -28.00
#